data_AF-A0AAW2Q8R1-F1
#
_entry.id   AF-A0AAW2Q8R1-F1
#
_cell.length_a   1.000
_cell.length_b   1.000
_cell.length_c   1.000
_cell.angle_alpha   90.00
_cell.angle_beta   90.00
_cell.angle_gamma   90.00
#
_symmetry.space_group_name_H-M   'P 1'
#
loop_
_entity.id
_entity.type
_entity.pdbx_description
1 polymer ?
#
loop_
_entity_poly.entity_id
_entity_poly.type
_entity_poly.pdbx_seq_one_letter_code
_entity_poly.pdbx_strand_id
1 'polypeptide(L)'
;MENGRYVLRTKALTAAQEVVRCSLPRTLMNKPDKVKGIRVTIGATHYFHARAHKHVLIPSVAKVSVSGFEGQKKRMAGKYELCVCTMVWNQASAIREWIMYHSWLGVERWFIYDNNSDDGIDEVIQELDLENYNVTRHVWPWIKTQEAGFSHCALRARAECEWVSFMDVDEYFYFPYSPPRHQRFRKSSYAGQNSLRALVANFSSASRTIAEIRTTCHSFGPSGLNSPPSQGVTVGYTCRLQSPERHKSIVRPDALDTTLLNVVHHFHIKKGFRYINLPQSTAIINHYKYQVWEVFRAKFYRRVATYVADWQENQNEGSRDRAPGLGTEAIEPPDWPQRFCEVWDTGLRDCVLSNLVDLSTGLLPWERHSALSD
;
A
#
# COMPACT_ATOMS: atom_id res chain seq x y z
N MET A 1 6.29 -38.16 -27.02
CA MET A 1 6.23 -38.73 -25.66
C MET A 1 7.66 -38.81 -25.17
N GLU A 2 8.04 -38.06 -24.15
CA GLU A 2 9.38 -38.14 -23.54
C GLU A 2 9.23 -37.80 -22.06
N ASN A 3 9.50 -38.81 -21.23
CA ASN A 3 9.26 -38.89 -19.78
C ASN A 3 7.79 -38.82 -19.37
N GLY A 4 7.32 -39.81 -18.60
CA GLY A 4 5.95 -39.96 -18.05
C GLY A 4 5.48 -38.85 -17.10
N ARG A 5 5.69 -37.59 -17.47
CA ARG A 5 5.20 -36.39 -16.80
C ARG A 5 3.85 -36.02 -17.42
N TYR A 6 2.78 -36.26 -16.67
CA TYR A 6 1.44 -35.78 -17.04
C TYR A 6 1.43 -34.25 -17.01
N VAL A 7 1.03 -33.62 -18.11
CA VAL A 7 0.84 -32.17 -18.21
C VAL A 7 -0.64 -31.86 -18.11
N LEU A 8 -1.04 -31.14 -17.06
CA LEU A 8 -2.39 -30.58 -16.96
C LEU A 8 -2.39 -29.18 -17.57
N ARG A 9 -3.39 -28.89 -18.41
CA ARG A 9 -3.55 -27.59 -19.05
C ARG A 9 -4.86 -26.96 -18.63
N THR A 10 -4.82 -25.65 -18.41
CA THR A 10 -6.00 -24.82 -18.23
C THR A 10 -5.86 -23.59 -19.12
N LYS A 11 -6.99 -23.09 -19.65
CA LYS A 11 -6.98 -21.82 -20.37
C LYS A 11 -6.68 -20.68 -19.39
N ALA A 12 -5.89 -19.71 -19.84
CA ALA A 12 -5.76 -18.45 -19.14
C ALA A 12 -7.13 -17.74 -19.16
N LEU A 13 -7.53 -17.21 -18.01
CA LEU A 13 -8.74 -16.40 -17.87
C LEU A 13 -8.44 -14.95 -18.22
N THR A 14 -7.30 -14.43 -17.74
CA THR A 14 -6.84 -13.07 -17.99
C THR A 14 -5.32 -13.04 -18.05
N ALA A 15 -4.76 -12.10 -18.80
CA ALA A 15 -3.36 -11.72 -18.74
C ALA A 15 -3.26 -10.19 -18.75
N ALA A 16 -2.68 -9.59 -17.72
CA ALA A 16 -2.49 -8.15 -17.59
C ALA A 16 -1.27 -7.85 -16.70
N GLN A 17 -0.47 -6.84 -17.06
CA GLN A 17 0.74 -6.44 -16.31
C GLN A 17 1.65 -7.62 -15.96
N GLU A 18 1.90 -8.50 -16.95
CA GLU A 18 2.72 -9.72 -16.81
C GLU A 18 2.17 -10.76 -15.82
N VAL A 19 0.98 -10.54 -15.26
CA VAL A 19 0.27 -11.50 -14.40
C VAL A 19 -0.76 -12.27 -15.23
N VAL A 20 -0.57 -13.60 -15.31
CA VAL A 20 -1.52 -14.52 -15.95
C VAL A 20 -2.33 -15.24 -14.88
N ARG A 21 -3.66 -15.20 -15.01
CA ARG A 21 -4.59 -15.88 -14.10
C ARG A 21 -5.27 -17.04 -14.78
N CYS A 22 -5.43 -18.14 -14.05
CA CYS A 22 -6.14 -19.32 -14.50
C CYS A 22 -6.86 -19.98 -13.32
N SER A 23 -7.84 -20.84 -13.62
CA SER A 23 -8.44 -21.69 -12.61
C SER A 23 -7.49 -22.84 -12.25
N LEU A 24 -7.37 -23.19 -10.97
CA LEU A 24 -6.67 -24.41 -10.59
C LEU A 24 -7.46 -25.62 -11.14
N PRO A 25 -6.82 -26.55 -11.89
CA PRO A 25 -7.49 -27.75 -12.38
C PRO A 25 -8.19 -28.52 -11.25
N ARG A 26 -9.44 -28.94 -11.47
CA ARG A 26 -10.27 -29.64 -10.45
C ARG A 26 -9.59 -30.88 -9.88
N THR A 27 -8.82 -31.60 -10.69
CA THR A 27 -8.05 -32.78 -10.27
C THR A 27 -7.01 -32.46 -9.20
N LEU A 28 -6.48 -31.23 -9.19
CA LEU A 28 -5.52 -30.73 -8.21
C LEU A 28 -6.22 -30.18 -6.96
N MET A 29 -7.40 -29.57 -7.11
CA MET A 29 -8.19 -29.05 -5.97
C MET A 29 -8.50 -30.12 -4.92
N ASN A 30 -8.71 -31.38 -5.34
CA ASN A 30 -9.10 -32.47 -4.45
C ASN A 30 -7.92 -33.12 -3.70
N LYS A 31 -6.67 -32.72 -3.99
CA LYS A 31 -5.46 -33.28 -3.35
C LYS A 31 -4.40 -32.17 -3.12
N PRO A 32 -4.71 -31.13 -2.33
CA PRO A 32 -3.88 -29.92 -2.20
C PRO A 32 -2.42 -30.22 -1.82
N ASP A 33 -2.19 -31.19 -0.94
CA ASP A 33 -0.82 -31.59 -0.51
C ASP A 33 0.03 -32.14 -1.66
N LYS A 34 -0.62 -32.77 -2.66
CA LYS A 34 0.06 -33.31 -3.85
C LYS A 34 0.32 -32.23 -4.92
N VAL A 35 -0.22 -31.03 -4.76
CA VAL A 35 -0.04 -29.92 -5.69
C VAL A 35 1.23 -29.12 -5.38
N LYS A 36 1.70 -29.16 -4.13
CA LYS A 36 2.87 -28.42 -3.69
C LYS A 36 4.09 -28.74 -4.55
N GLY A 37 4.72 -27.71 -5.10
CA GLY A 37 5.94 -27.86 -5.88
C GLY A 37 5.74 -28.23 -7.35
N ILE A 38 4.50 -28.45 -7.82
CA ILE A 38 4.20 -28.61 -9.25
C ILE A 38 4.63 -27.33 -9.98
N ARG A 39 5.50 -27.49 -10.99
CA ARG A 39 5.95 -26.37 -11.83
C ARG A 39 4.83 -25.91 -12.75
N VAL A 40 4.61 -24.59 -12.78
CA VAL A 40 3.63 -23.94 -13.64
C VAL A 40 4.37 -23.21 -14.76
N THR A 41 3.89 -23.32 -15.99
CA THR A 41 4.43 -22.61 -17.17
C THR A 41 3.28 -22.06 -18.00
N ILE A 42 3.55 -20.99 -18.73
CA ILE A 42 2.60 -20.40 -19.68
C ILE A 42 2.90 -20.97 -21.06
N GLY A 43 1.85 -21.48 -21.70
CA GLY A 43 1.88 -21.88 -23.10
C GLY A 43 1.27 -20.79 -23.98
N ALA A 44 1.97 -20.40 -25.05
CA ALA A 44 1.48 -19.47 -26.04
C ALA A 44 1.54 -20.10 -27.44
N THR A 45 0.51 -19.85 -28.25
CA THR A 45 0.51 -20.22 -29.66
C THR A 45 0.95 -19.01 -30.46
N HIS A 46 2.16 -19.05 -31.02
CA HIS A 46 2.61 -17.98 -31.91
C HIS A 46 2.00 -18.15 -33.31
N TYR A 47 1.54 -17.04 -33.90
CA TYR A 47 1.21 -16.95 -35.30
C TYR A 47 2.43 -16.49 -36.09
N PHE A 48 3.38 -17.40 -36.34
CA PHE A 48 4.46 -17.17 -37.31
C PHE A 48 4.09 -17.88 -38.61
N HIS A 49 3.63 -17.10 -39.59
CA HIS A 49 3.16 -17.53 -40.91
C HIS A 49 1.97 -18.51 -40.90
N ALA A 50 1.09 -18.38 -41.89
CA ALA A 50 -0.26 -18.95 -41.94
C ALA A 50 -0.38 -20.49 -41.92
N ARG A 51 0.68 -21.26 -41.61
CA ARG A 51 0.69 -22.73 -41.72
C ARG A 51 1.35 -23.51 -40.58
N ALA A 52 1.89 -22.88 -39.53
CA ALA A 52 2.53 -23.62 -38.42
C ALA A 52 2.15 -23.07 -37.03
N HIS A 53 1.20 -23.74 -36.35
CA HIS A 53 0.88 -23.48 -34.95
C HIS A 53 1.92 -24.13 -34.02
N LYS A 54 3.07 -23.46 -33.82
CA LYS A 54 4.04 -23.92 -32.82
C LYS A 54 3.60 -23.43 -31.43
N HIS A 55 3.17 -24.37 -30.60
CA HIS A 55 2.89 -24.09 -29.19
C HIS A 55 4.21 -23.99 -28.42
N VAL A 56 4.53 -22.80 -27.94
CA VAL A 56 5.77 -22.52 -27.21
C VAL A 56 5.47 -22.47 -25.72
N LEU A 57 6.28 -23.15 -24.90
CA LEU A 57 6.23 -23.06 -23.45
C LEU A 57 7.29 -22.08 -22.98
N ILE A 58 6.90 -21.14 -22.10
CA ILE A 58 7.83 -20.19 -21.51
C ILE A 58 8.55 -20.88 -20.34
N PRO A 59 9.90 -20.89 -20.31
CA PRO A 59 10.64 -21.39 -19.15
C PRO A 59 10.15 -20.74 -17.86
N SER A 60 9.97 -21.55 -16.81
CA SER A 60 9.39 -21.04 -15.56
C SER A 60 10.02 -21.72 -14.34
N VAL A 61 10.26 -20.89 -13.34
CA VAL A 61 10.65 -21.30 -11.98
C VAL A 61 9.45 -21.34 -11.03
N ALA A 62 8.28 -20.88 -11.47
CA ALA A 62 7.07 -20.81 -10.67
C ALA A 62 6.58 -22.21 -10.29
N LYS A 63 6.28 -22.39 -9.01
CA LYS A 63 5.71 -23.61 -8.44
C LYS A 63 4.43 -23.28 -7.72
N VAL A 64 3.47 -24.20 -7.73
CA VAL A 64 2.26 -24.05 -6.92
C VAL A 64 2.64 -24.12 -5.44
N SER A 65 2.26 -23.08 -4.69
CA SER A 65 2.31 -23.09 -3.22
C SER A 65 0.93 -23.41 -2.66
N VAL A 66 0.90 -24.18 -1.57
CA VAL A 66 -0.33 -24.58 -0.87
C VAL A 66 -0.64 -23.64 0.30
N SER A 67 0.25 -22.69 0.63
CA SER A 67 0.06 -21.75 1.74
C SER A 67 -1.21 -20.87 1.61
N GLY A 68 -1.79 -20.74 0.41
CA GLY A 68 -3.09 -20.11 0.20
C GLY A 68 -4.32 -20.97 0.54
N PHE A 69 -4.17 -22.30 0.68
CA PHE A 69 -5.25 -23.22 1.07
C PHE A 69 -5.41 -23.32 2.59
N GLU A 70 -4.33 -23.16 3.36
CA GLU A 70 -4.36 -23.23 4.82
C GLU A 70 -5.10 -22.04 5.45
N GLY A 71 -5.00 -20.85 4.84
CA GLY A 71 -5.73 -19.64 5.27
C GLY A 71 -7.26 -19.74 5.12
N GLN A 72 -7.78 -20.68 4.31
CA GLN A 72 -9.24 -20.87 4.16
C GLN A 72 -9.88 -21.68 5.29
N LYS A 73 -9.09 -22.31 6.18
CA LYS A 73 -9.63 -23.15 7.28
C LYS A 73 -10.07 -22.36 8.52
N LYS A 74 -9.72 -21.09 8.68
CA LYS A 74 -10.31 -20.20 9.71
C LYS A 74 -11.59 -19.54 9.19
N ARG A 75 -12.60 -20.33 8.84
CA ARG A 75 -13.96 -19.81 8.57
C ARG A 75 -14.77 -19.86 9.86
N MET A 76 -14.84 -18.74 10.57
CA MET A 76 -15.90 -18.45 11.58
C MET A 76 -16.09 -16.96 11.91
N ALA A 77 -15.19 -16.04 11.54
CA ALA A 77 -15.39 -14.60 11.70
C ALA A 77 -15.79 -13.95 10.36
N GLY A 78 -16.61 -12.89 10.40
CA GLY A 78 -16.91 -12.06 9.23
C GLY A 78 -15.65 -11.40 8.65
N LYS A 79 -15.77 -10.76 7.48
CA LYS A 79 -14.67 -9.96 6.92
C LYS A 79 -14.41 -8.73 7.80
N TYR A 80 -13.14 -8.32 7.88
CA TYR A 80 -12.77 -7.01 8.39
C TYR A 80 -13.36 -5.93 7.50
N GLU A 81 -13.79 -4.82 8.09
CA GLU A 81 -14.37 -3.70 7.36
C GLU A 81 -13.27 -2.99 6.56
N LEU A 82 -12.12 -2.73 7.19
CA LEU A 82 -11.02 -1.98 6.59
C LEU A 82 -9.66 -2.67 6.79
N CYS A 83 -9.02 -2.96 5.67
CA CYS A 83 -7.65 -3.46 5.62
C CYS A 83 -6.75 -2.49 4.85
N VAL A 84 -5.44 -2.67 5.00
CA VAL A 84 -4.45 -1.97 4.18
C VAL A 84 -3.50 -2.96 3.52
N CYS A 85 -3.14 -2.67 2.28
CA CYS A 85 -2.06 -3.32 1.58
C CYS A 85 -0.99 -2.30 1.17
N THR A 86 0.28 -2.64 1.38
CA THR A 86 1.40 -1.80 0.96
C THR A 86 2.59 -2.65 0.52
N MET A 87 3.52 -2.04 -0.20
CA MET A 87 4.79 -2.62 -0.59
C MET A 87 5.91 -1.75 -0.05
N VAL A 88 6.86 -2.38 0.64
CA VAL A 88 7.94 -1.68 1.33
C VAL A 88 9.30 -2.14 0.81
N TRP A 89 10.25 -1.22 0.83
CA TRP A 89 11.67 -1.52 0.85
C TRP A 89 12.30 -0.57 1.87
N ASN A 90 12.98 -1.13 2.86
CA ASN A 90 13.66 -0.42 3.93
C ASN A 90 12.81 0.67 4.59
N GLN A 91 11.75 0.25 5.29
CA GLN A 91 10.81 1.15 5.99
C GLN A 91 10.67 0.82 7.49
N ALA A 92 11.62 0.12 8.09
CA ALA A 92 11.55 -0.33 9.48
C ALA A 92 11.41 0.84 10.47
N SER A 93 12.06 1.96 10.19
CA SER A 93 11.98 3.17 11.01
C SER A 93 10.62 3.88 10.98
N ALA A 94 9.86 3.75 9.88
CA ALA A 94 8.61 4.49 9.67
C ALA A 94 7.34 3.65 9.90
N ILE A 95 7.42 2.33 9.71
CA ILE A 95 6.23 1.46 9.66
C ILE A 95 5.47 1.42 10.99
N ARG A 96 6.16 1.59 12.13
CA ARG A 96 5.55 1.54 13.47
C ARG A 96 4.60 2.71 13.71
N GLU A 97 5.05 3.94 13.49
CA GLU A 97 4.20 5.15 13.54
C GLU A 97 2.99 4.98 12.61
N TRP A 98 3.24 4.57 11.38
CA TRP A 98 2.21 4.43 10.35
C TRP A 98 1.13 3.40 10.72
N ILE A 99 1.52 2.22 11.21
CA ILE A 99 0.58 1.17 11.63
C ILE A 99 -0.21 1.63 12.86
N MET A 100 0.45 2.19 13.88
CA MET A 100 -0.21 2.60 15.12
C MET A 100 -1.24 3.71 14.87
N TYR A 101 -0.86 4.75 14.11
CA TYR A 101 -1.76 5.85 13.77
C TYR A 101 -3.00 5.39 13.00
N HIS A 102 -2.81 4.57 11.96
CA HIS A 102 -3.94 4.10 11.15
C HIS A 102 -4.77 3.02 11.83
N SER A 103 -4.19 2.25 12.76
CA SER A 103 -4.95 1.34 13.63
C SER A 103 -5.87 2.14 14.55
N TRP A 104 -5.42 3.29 15.08
CA TRP A 104 -6.29 4.22 15.80
C TRP A 104 -7.41 4.79 14.92
N LEU A 105 -7.16 5.04 13.62
CA LEU A 105 -8.20 5.41 12.65
C LEU A 105 -9.15 4.25 12.28
N GLY A 106 -8.85 3.03 12.73
CA GLY A 106 -9.69 1.85 12.59
C GLY A 106 -9.30 0.88 11.47
N VAL A 107 -8.05 0.87 11.01
CA VAL A 107 -7.54 -0.24 10.19
C VAL A 107 -7.42 -1.50 11.05
N GLU A 108 -7.92 -2.63 10.54
CA GLU A 108 -8.06 -3.87 11.31
C GLU A 108 -7.07 -4.97 10.89
N ARG A 109 -6.47 -4.85 9.70
CA ARG A 109 -5.60 -5.88 9.12
C ARG A 109 -4.61 -5.30 8.13
N TRP A 110 -3.37 -5.78 8.18
CA TRP A 110 -2.27 -5.31 7.34
C TRP A 110 -1.63 -6.41 6.50
N PHE A 111 -1.49 -6.15 5.21
CA PHE A 111 -0.74 -6.97 4.27
C PHE A 111 0.50 -6.22 3.81
N ILE A 112 1.66 -6.53 4.38
CA ILE A 112 2.94 -5.88 4.09
C ILE A 112 3.72 -6.72 3.08
N TYR A 113 3.83 -6.24 1.84
CA TYR A 113 4.66 -6.87 0.83
C TYR A 113 6.08 -6.31 0.93
N ASP A 114 7.02 -7.13 1.37
CA ASP A 114 8.40 -6.70 1.56
C ASP A 114 9.24 -7.04 0.33
N ASN A 115 9.73 -6.00 -0.34
CA ASN A 115 10.61 -6.11 -1.50
C ASN A 115 12.07 -6.34 -1.10
N ASN A 116 12.33 -7.35 -0.27
CA ASN A 116 13.67 -7.74 0.16
C ASN A 116 14.43 -6.60 0.86
N SER A 117 13.81 -6.07 1.91
CA SER A 117 14.44 -5.11 2.82
C SER A 117 15.58 -5.74 3.63
N ASP A 118 16.50 -4.91 4.08
CA ASP A 118 17.69 -5.29 4.87
C ASP A 118 17.90 -4.40 6.12
N ASP A 119 16.84 -3.73 6.58
CA ASP A 119 16.85 -2.76 7.67
C ASP A 119 16.17 -3.26 8.97
N GLY A 120 15.97 -4.58 9.10
CA GLY A 120 15.31 -5.20 10.26
C GLY A 120 13.78 -5.07 10.28
N ILE A 121 13.15 -4.90 9.10
CA ILE A 121 11.69 -4.78 8.97
C ILE A 121 10.95 -6.02 9.54
N ASP A 122 11.57 -7.20 9.50
CA ASP A 122 10.94 -8.43 9.95
C ASP A 122 10.82 -8.52 11.46
N GLU A 123 11.80 -8.06 12.22
CA GLU A 123 11.69 -7.91 13.67
C GLU A 123 10.59 -6.92 14.02
N VAL A 124 10.55 -5.75 13.35
CA VAL A 124 9.52 -4.73 13.61
C VAL A 124 8.10 -5.24 13.31
N ILE A 125 7.91 -5.97 12.21
CA ILE A 125 6.59 -6.56 11.90
C ILE A 125 6.22 -7.65 12.90
N GLN A 126 7.18 -8.46 13.35
CA GLN A 126 6.93 -9.50 14.35
C GLN A 126 6.49 -8.89 15.69
N GLU A 127 7.16 -7.83 16.14
CA GLU A 127 6.75 -7.09 17.34
C GLU A 127 5.33 -6.53 17.21
N LEU A 128 5.01 -5.87 16.09
CA LEU A 128 3.68 -5.30 15.86
C LEU A 128 2.58 -6.37 15.84
N ASP A 129 2.86 -7.57 15.31
CA ASP A 129 1.91 -8.67 15.35
C ASP A 129 1.71 -9.21 16.78
N LEU A 130 2.78 -9.31 17.58
CA LEU A 130 2.71 -9.66 19.01
C LEU A 130 1.93 -8.62 19.84
N GLU A 131 2.00 -7.35 19.45
CA GLU A 131 1.20 -6.25 20.01
C GLU A 131 -0.26 -6.26 19.53
N ASN A 132 -0.68 -7.28 18.77
CA ASN A 132 -2.04 -7.48 18.24
C ASN A 132 -2.49 -6.47 17.16
N TYR A 133 -1.55 -5.86 16.42
CA TYR A 133 -1.91 -5.03 15.25
C TYR A 133 -2.35 -5.84 14.03
N ASN A 134 -2.30 -7.18 14.09
CA ASN A 134 -2.78 -8.08 13.04
C ASN A 134 -2.07 -7.81 11.69
N VAL A 135 -0.75 -7.96 11.68
CA VAL A 135 0.14 -7.58 10.59
C VAL A 135 0.76 -8.83 9.98
N THR A 136 0.78 -8.94 8.65
CA THR A 136 1.52 -10.03 7.98
C THR A 136 2.52 -9.52 6.97
N ARG A 137 3.73 -10.08 7.03
CA ARG A 137 4.79 -9.89 6.03
C ARG A 137 4.67 -10.93 4.91
N HIS A 138 4.82 -10.46 3.68
CA HIS A 138 4.89 -11.28 2.48
C HIS A 138 6.15 -10.91 1.71
N VAL A 139 7.15 -11.79 1.73
CA VAL A 139 8.40 -11.59 0.98
C VAL A 139 8.08 -11.61 -0.52
N TRP A 140 8.44 -10.53 -1.21
CA TRP A 140 8.12 -10.28 -2.61
C TRP A 140 9.33 -9.69 -3.35
N PRO A 141 10.38 -10.50 -3.59
CA PRO A 141 11.73 -10.03 -3.93
C PRO A 141 11.92 -9.75 -5.44
N TRP A 142 10.85 -9.41 -6.15
CA TRP A 142 10.89 -9.17 -7.60
C TRP A 142 11.16 -7.70 -7.90
N ILE A 143 11.93 -7.39 -8.94
CA ILE A 143 12.22 -6.00 -9.32
C ILE A 143 10.98 -5.39 -9.98
N LYS A 144 10.68 -4.11 -9.71
CA LYS A 144 9.63 -3.34 -10.40
C LYS A 144 8.32 -4.13 -10.46
N THR A 145 7.72 -4.34 -9.28
CA THR A 145 6.69 -5.36 -9.09
C THR A 145 5.53 -4.89 -8.21
N GLN A 146 5.45 -3.60 -7.89
CA GLN A 146 4.42 -3.06 -6.99
C GLN A 146 3.01 -3.42 -7.49
N GLU A 147 2.74 -3.22 -8.77
CA GLU A 147 1.44 -3.51 -9.38
C GLU A 147 1.12 -5.01 -9.33
N ALA A 148 2.10 -5.88 -9.55
CA ALA A 148 1.92 -7.33 -9.43
C ALA A 148 1.69 -7.77 -7.97
N GLY A 149 2.43 -7.17 -7.01
CA GLY A 149 2.28 -7.40 -5.58
C GLY A 149 0.90 -6.97 -5.08
N PHE A 150 0.44 -5.77 -5.45
CA PHE A 150 -0.89 -5.26 -5.13
C PHE A 150 -1.99 -6.09 -5.78
N SER A 151 -1.78 -6.56 -7.00
CA SER A 151 -2.70 -7.48 -7.65
C SER A 151 -2.82 -8.83 -6.93
N HIS A 152 -1.71 -9.37 -6.43
CA HIS A 152 -1.71 -10.56 -5.57
C HIS A 152 -2.38 -10.28 -4.22
N CYS A 153 -2.12 -9.12 -3.64
CA CYS A 153 -2.69 -8.69 -2.37
C CYS A 153 -4.22 -8.56 -2.42
N ALA A 154 -4.74 -7.95 -3.49
CA ALA A 154 -6.18 -7.83 -3.74
C ALA A 154 -6.88 -9.19 -3.72
N LEU A 155 -6.24 -10.25 -4.23
CA LEU A 155 -6.79 -11.61 -4.18
C LEU A 155 -6.84 -12.19 -2.78
N ARG A 156 -5.78 -11.96 -1.97
CA ARG A 156 -5.70 -12.42 -0.58
C ARG A 156 -6.72 -11.69 0.28
N ALA A 157 -6.69 -10.36 0.23
CA ALA A 157 -7.57 -9.49 0.99
C ALA A 157 -9.04 -9.68 0.63
N ARG A 158 -9.38 -10.09 -0.60
CA ARG A 158 -10.77 -10.35 -1.01
C ARG A 158 -11.52 -11.34 -0.11
N ALA A 159 -10.82 -12.31 0.45
CA ALA A 159 -11.44 -13.29 1.35
C ALA A 159 -11.65 -12.76 2.78
N GLU A 160 -10.87 -11.77 3.19
CA GLU A 160 -10.76 -11.31 4.58
C GLU A 160 -11.30 -9.89 4.81
N CYS A 161 -11.48 -9.09 3.74
CA CYS A 161 -11.69 -7.65 3.82
C CYS A 161 -12.85 -7.17 2.94
N GLU A 162 -13.66 -6.26 3.46
CA GLU A 162 -14.68 -5.53 2.69
C GLU A 162 -14.05 -4.39 1.88
N TRP A 163 -13.19 -3.60 2.52
CA TRP A 163 -12.42 -2.52 1.90
C TRP A 163 -10.92 -2.71 2.11
N VAL A 164 -10.14 -2.31 1.11
CA VAL A 164 -8.67 -2.34 1.16
C VAL A 164 -8.12 -1.01 0.68
N SER A 165 -7.36 -0.33 1.53
CA SER A 165 -6.56 0.82 1.12
C SER A 165 -5.25 0.35 0.52
N PHE A 166 -4.86 0.92 -0.62
CA PHE A 166 -3.54 0.75 -1.21
C PHE A 166 -2.77 2.06 -1.06
N MET A 167 -1.89 2.14 -0.07
CA MET A 167 -1.19 3.38 0.30
C MET A 167 0.24 3.09 0.77
N ASP A 168 1.11 4.07 0.63
CA ASP A 168 2.52 3.96 0.99
C ASP A 168 2.73 4.31 2.49
N VAL A 169 3.87 3.87 3.06
CA VAL A 169 4.17 4.04 4.51
C VAL A 169 4.40 5.51 4.90
N ASP A 170 4.66 6.39 3.93
CA ASP A 170 4.75 7.85 4.10
C ASP A 170 3.40 8.57 3.87
N GLU A 171 2.27 7.85 3.81
CA GLU A 171 0.94 8.40 3.52
C GLU A 171 -0.03 8.24 4.68
N TYR A 172 -0.54 9.37 5.16
CA TYR A 172 -1.36 9.46 6.37
C TYR A 172 -2.72 10.08 6.09
N PHE A 173 -3.78 9.34 6.38
CA PHE A 173 -5.13 9.89 6.35
C PHE A 173 -5.29 10.97 7.41
N TYR A 174 -5.83 12.12 7.04
CA TYR A 174 -6.16 13.21 7.95
C TYR A 174 -7.59 13.69 7.70
N PHE A 175 -8.30 14.04 8.77
CA PHE A 175 -9.68 14.51 8.73
C PHE A 175 -9.70 15.97 9.18
N PRO A 176 -9.78 16.93 8.25
CA PRO A 176 -9.72 18.34 8.57
C PRO A 176 -10.83 18.77 9.53
N TYR A 177 -10.53 19.81 10.29
CA TYR A 177 -11.45 20.43 11.25
C TYR A 177 -12.80 20.75 10.61
N SER A 178 -13.89 20.30 11.24
CA SER A 178 -15.25 20.69 10.86
C SER A 178 -15.58 22.03 11.54
N PRO A 179 -16.00 23.07 10.79
CA PRO A 179 -16.29 24.37 11.39
C PRO A 179 -17.42 24.29 12.46
N PRO A 180 -17.45 25.22 13.43
CA PRO A 180 -18.30 25.15 14.63
C PRO A 180 -19.80 24.96 14.37
N ARG A 181 -20.31 25.33 13.19
CA ARG A 181 -21.72 25.14 12.82
C ARG A 181 -22.17 23.67 12.80
N HIS A 182 -21.23 22.71 12.79
CA HIS A 182 -21.49 21.26 12.84
C HIS A 182 -21.09 20.59 14.17
N GLN A 183 -20.70 21.37 15.21
CA GLN A 183 -20.22 20.85 16.50
C GLN A 183 -21.30 20.26 17.42
N ARG A 184 -22.58 20.27 17.04
CA ARG A 184 -23.66 19.74 17.92
C ARG A 184 -23.50 18.25 18.29
N PHE A 185 -22.60 17.51 17.63
CA PHE A 185 -22.42 16.07 17.84
C PHE A 185 -20.96 15.59 17.99
N ARG A 186 -19.96 16.47 18.13
CA ARG A 186 -18.55 16.05 18.36
C ARG A 186 -17.99 16.65 19.65
N LYS A 187 -17.48 15.78 20.54
CA LYS A 187 -16.80 16.18 21.80
C LYS A 187 -15.41 16.77 21.56
N SER A 188 -14.78 16.50 20.41
CA SER A 188 -13.46 17.01 20.02
C SER A 188 -13.53 17.72 18.67
N SER A 189 -12.68 18.73 18.52
CA SER A 189 -12.42 19.47 17.28
C SER A 189 -11.87 18.59 16.15
N TYR A 190 -11.21 17.49 16.50
CA TYR A 190 -10.52 16.60 15.57
C TYR A 190 -11.31 15.29 15.34
N ALA A 191 -10.95 14.54 14.30
CA ALA A 191 -11.48 13.20 14.10
C ALA A 191 -11.20 12.33 15.33
N GLY A 192 -12.17 11.52 15.71
CA GLY A 192 -12.01 10.56 16.80
C GLY A 192 -11.41 9.25 16.31
N GLN A 193 -11.13 8.36 17.26
CA GLN A 193 -10.78 6.97 16.99
C GLN A 193 -11.82 6.32 16.05
N ASN A 194 -11.36 5.42 15.18
CA ASN A 194 -12.17 4.72 14.17
C ASN A 194 -12.76 5.60 13.04
N SER A 195 -12.36 6.87 12.89
CA SER A 195 -12.97 7.76 11.89
C SER A 195 -12.87 7.24 10.44
N LEU A 196 -11.76 6.58 10.07
CA LEU A 196 -11.60 6.03 8.72
C LEU A 196 -12.46 4.78 8.52
N ARG A 197 -12.52 3.90 9.53
CA ARG A 197 -13.41 2.73 9.51
C ARG A 197 -14.88 3.14 9.42
N ALA A 198 -15.29 4.15 10.19
CA ALA A 198 -16.65 4.69 10.15
C ALA A 198 -17.00 5.29 8.78
N LEU A 199 -16.05 5.98 8.14
CA LEU A 199 -16.22 6.53 6.80
C LEU A 199 -16.50 5.42 5.77
N VAL A 200 -15.69 4.36 5.74
CA VAL A 200 -15.87 3.27 4.77
C VAL A 200 -17.11 2.41 5.08
N ALA A 201 -17.42 2.17 6.36
CA ALA A 201 -18.62 1.45 6.79
C ALA A 201 -19.92 2.17 6.37
N ASN A 202 -19.91 3.50 6.34
CA ASN A 202 -21.02 4.27 5.81
C ASN A 202 -21.24 3.98 4.31
N PHE A 203 -20.17 3.89 3.52
CA PHE A 203 -20.29 3.48 2.10
C PHE A 203 -20.70 2.01 1.94
N SER A 204 -20.26 1.13 2.85
CA SER A 204 -20.75 -0.25 2.95
C SER A 204 -22.27 -0.31 3.06
N SER A 205 -22.84 0.51 3.92
CA SER A 205 -24.28 0.54 4.20
C SER A 205 -25.08 1.32 3.15
N ALA A 206 -24.55 2.44 2.65
CA ALA A 206 -25.28 3.38 1.80
C ALA A 206 -25.31 2.98 0.31
N SER A 207 -24.28 2.31 -0.21
CA SER A 207 -24.27 1.93 -1.63
C SER A 207 -23.46 0.67 -1.93
N ARG A 208 -24.13 -0.31 -2.55
CA ARG A 208 -23.47 -1.49 -3.11
C ARG A 208 -22.76 -1.24 -4.44
N THR A 209 -22.95 -0.07 -5.06
CA THR A 209 -22.35 0.26 -6.37
C THR A 209 -21.05 1.04 -6.26
N ILE A 210 -20.75 1.62 -5.09
CA ILE A 210 -19.50 2.33 -4.87
C ILE A 210 -18.42 1.31 -4.52
N ALA A 211 -17.39 1.25 -5.36
CA ALA A 211 -16.30 0.28 -5.27
C ALA A 211 -14.93 0.92 -5.01
N GLU A 212 -14.81 2.24 -5.16
CA GLU A 212 -13.57 2.96 -4.98
C GLU A 212 -13.87 4.33 -4.34
N ILE A 213 -13.16 4.64 -3.26
CA ILE A 213 -13.20 5.93 -2.57
C ILE A 213 -11.85 6.59 -2.80
N ARG A 214 -11.85 7.75 -3.46
CA ARG A 214 -10.65 8.50 -3.81
C ARG A 214 -10.47 9.68 -2.88
N THR A 215 -9.28 9.77 -2.29
CA THR A 215 -8.93 10.81 -1.31
C THR A 215 -7.77 11.64 -1.85
N THR A 216 -7.94 12.96 -1.90
CA THR A 216 -6.91 13.88 -2.38
C THR A 216 -5.70 13.91 -1.44
N CYS A 217 -4.52 14.07 -2.04
CA CYS A 217 -3.24 13.98 -1.35
C CYS A 217 -2.41 15.26 -1.52
N HIS A 218 -1.80 15.71 -0.43
CA HIS A 218 -0.85 16.83 -0.40
C HIS A 218 0.56 16.34 -0.03
N SER A 219 1.56 16.86 -0.73
CA SER A 219 2.96 16.45 -0.55
C SER A 219 3.67 17.39 0.44
N PHE A 220 4.19 16.82 1.53
CA PHE A 220 4.90 17.52 2.60
C PHE A 220 6.40 17.58 2.32
N GLY A 221 7.01 18.68 2.80
CA GLY A 221 8.44 18.98 2.69
C GLY A 221 9.20 18.79 4.01
N PRO A 222 10.54 19.00 4.00
CA PRO A 222 11.40 18.73 5.16
C PRO A 222 11.16 19.66 6.34
N SER A 223 10.40 20.74 6.16
CA SER A 223 9.98 21.64 7.24
C SER A 223 11.15 22.30 7.99
N GLY A 224 12.24 22.59 7.26
CA GLY A 224 13.46 23.17 7.81
C GLY A 224 14.37 22.18 8.55
N LEU A 225 14.02 20.88 8.58
CA LEU A 225 14.79 19.87 9.28
C LEU A 225 15.96 19.35 8.43
N ASN A 226 17.06 19.02 9.10
CA ASN A 226 18.23 18.37 8.50
C ASN A 226 18.38 16.89 8.92
N SER A 227 17.65 16.46 9.95
CA SER A 227 17.62 15.10 10.45
C SER A 227 16.18 14.60 10.63
N PRO A 228 15.93 13.28 10.61
CA PRO A 228 14.60 12.72 10.80
C PRO A 228 14.03 13.16 12.16
N PRO A 229 12.76 13.55 12.21
CA PRO A 229 12.13 13.96 13.46
C PRO A 229 11.99 12.76 14.40
N SER A 230 12.52 12.87 15.62
CA SER A 230 12.48 11.78 16.62
C SER A 230 11.07 11.37 17.02
N GLN A 231 10.12 12.32 16.97
CA GLN A 231 8.71 12.10 17.31
C GLN A 231 7.90 11.48 16.17
N GLY A 232 8.51 11.26 15.00
CA GLY A 232 7.85 10.76 13.81
C GLY A 232 7.48 11.84 12.80
N VAL A 233 7.11 11.38 11.60
CA VAL A 233 6.87 12.23 10.43
C VAL A 233 5.63 13.10 10.59
N THR A 234 4.62 12.61 11.31
CA THR A 234 3.36 13.32 11.51
C THR A 234 3.49 14.58 12.35
N VAL A 235 4.43 14.57 13.31
CA VAL A 235 4.71 15.71 14.19
C VAL A 235 5.84 16.58 13.65
N GLY A 236 6.86 15.98 13.04
CA GLY A 236 8.04 16.69 12.60
C GLY A 236 7.87 17.52 11.33
N TYR A 237 7.11 17.02 10.35
CA TYR A 237 6.93 17.70 9.07
C TYR A 237 5.59 18.44 9.03
N THR A 238 5.65 19.77 9.01
CA THR A 238 4.49 20.68 9.12
C THR A 238 4.44 21.75 8.03
N CYS A 239 5.15 21.53 6.92
CA CYS A 239 5.05 22.35 5.73
C CYS A 239 4.73 21.46 4.52
N ARG A 240 4.04 22.02 3.53
CA ARG A 240 3.71 21.31 2.29
C ARG A 240 3.56 22.22 1.09
N LEU A 241 3.46 21.61 -0.09
CA LEU A 241 3.01 22.28 -1.30
C LEU A 241 1.54 22.70 -1.18
N GLN A 242 1.19 23.86 -1.75
CA GLN A 242 -0.14 24.44 -1.74
C GLN A 242 -1.12 23.58 -2.55
N SER A 243 -0.70 23.16 -3.75
CA SER A 243 -1.53 22.39 -4.66
C SER A 243 -1.53 20.89 -4.31
N PRO A 244 -2.68 20.21 -4.39
CA PRO A 244 -2.72 18.76 -4.27
C PRO A 244 -2.04 18.11 -5.50
N GLU A 245 -1.40 16.97 -5.28
CA GLU A 245 -0.62 16.30 -6.35
C GLU A 245 -1.43 15.21 -7.05
N ARG A 246 -1.97 14.27 -6.26
CA ARG A 246 -2.70 13.07 -6.70
C ARG A 246 -3.80 12.69 -5.70
N HIS A 247 -4.42 11.54 -5.92
CA HIS A 247 -5.29 10.88 -4.95
C HIS A 247 -4.77 9.47 -4.64
N LYS A 248 -5.21 8.92 -3.51
CA LYS A 248 -5.10 7.49 -3.19
C LYS A 248 -6.49 6.90 -3.10
N SER A 249 -6.59 5.57 -3.17
CA SER A 249 -7.90 4.94 -3.12
C SER A 249 -8.02 3.79 -2.14
N ILE A 250 -9.23 3.67 -1.61
CA ILE A 250 -9.72 2.53 -0.87
C ILE A 250 -10.72 1.82 -1.77
N VAL A 251 -10.51 0.54 -2.03
CA VAL A 251 -11.31 -0.24 -2.99
C VAL A 251 -12.00 -1.43 -2.33
N ARG A 252 -13.13 -1.84 -2.89
CA ARG A 252 -13.75 -3.13 -2.57
C ARG A 252 -13.14 -4.24 -3.43
N PRO A 253 -12.42 -5.21 -2.87
CA PRO A 253 -11.81 -6.28 -3.66
C PRO A 253 -12.80 -7.08 -4.51
N ASP A 254 -14.04 -7.27 -4.03
CA ASP A 254 -15.09 -8.00 -4.75
C ASP A 254 -15.61 -7.27 -5.99
N ALA A 255 -15.43 -5.96 -6.06
CA ALA A 255 -15.87 -5.12 -7.17
C ALA A 255 -14.75 -4.85 -8.21
N LEU A 256 -13.54 -5.35 -7.98
CA LEU A 256 -12.42 -5.18 -8.92
C LEU A 256 -12.60 -6.03 -10.17
N ASP A 257 -12.17 -5.50 -11.31
CA ASP A 257 -12.17 -6.22 -12.59
C ASP A 257 -11.36 -7.52 -12.50
N THR A 258 -11.75 -8.54 -13.25
CA THR A 258 -11.11 -9.86 -13.21
C THR A 258 -9.63 -9.84 -13.59
N THR A 259 -9.19 -8.82 -14.35
CA THR A 259 -7.79 -8.60 -14.69
C THR A 259 -6.95 -8.08 -13.53
N LEU A 260 -7.58 -7.50 -12.49
CA LEU A 260 -6.93 -6.80 -11.37
C LEU A 260 -5.81 -5.83 -11.82
N LEU A 261 -6.00 -5.24 -13.00
CA LEU A 261 -5.12 -4.22 -13.54
C LEU A 261 -5.17 -3.01 -12.61
N ASN A 262 -4.00 -2.52 -12.23
CA ASN A 262 -3.88 -1.38 -11.33
C ASN A 262 -2.81 -0.38 -11.76
N VAL A 263 -2.96 0.85 -11.31
CA VAL A 263 -1.97 1.92 -11.41
C VAL A 263 -1.57 2.30 -9.98
N VAL A 264 -0.93 1.34 -9.30
CA VAL A 264 -0.52 1.39 -7.89
C VAL A 264 -1.71 1.56 -6.95
N HIS A 265 -2.20 2.79 -6.74
CA HIS A 265 -3.27 3.06 -5.78
C HIS A 265 -4.67 2.94 -6.38
N HIS A 266 -4.82 2.61 -7.67
CA HIS A 266 -6.10 2.49 -8.38
C HIS A 266 -6.22 1.15 -9.05
N PHE A 267 -7.40 0.54 -9.01
CA PHE A 267 -7.71 -0.67 -9.77
C PHE A 267 -8.79 -0.38 -10.80
N HIS A 268 -8.74 -1.13 -11.90
CA HIS A 268 -9.89 -1.22 -12.79
C HIS A 268 -11.05 -1.90 -12.03
N ILE A 269 -12.20 -1.25 -12.01
CA ILE A 269 -13.43 -1.75 -11.37
C ILE A 269 -14.34 -2.41 -12.39
N LYS A 270 -15.14 -3.39 -11.95
CA LYS A 270 -16.12 -4.08 -12.79
C LYS A 270 -17.17 -3.12 -13.33
N LYS A 271 -17.70 -3.43 -14.52
CA LYS A 271 -18.86 -2.73 -15.09
C LYS A 271 -20.03 -2.73 -14.09
N GLY A 272 -20.67 -1.58 -13.93
CA GLY A 272 -21.78 -1.36 -13.00
C GLY A 272 -21.37 -0.83 -11.63
N PHE A 273 -20.07 -0.84 -11.30
CA PHE A 273 -19.53 -0.15 -10.14
C PHE A 273 -18.96 1.21 -10.53
N ARG A 274 -18.81 2.10 -9.54
CA ARG A 274 -18.27 3.45 -9.71
C ARG A 274 -17.37 3.86 -8.55
N TYR A 275 -16.56 4.89 -8.79
CA TYR A 275 -15.78 5.57 -7.77
C TYR A 275 -16.49 6.82 -7.25
N ILE A 276 -16.03 7.32 -6.11
CA ILE A 276 -16.38 8.64 -5.57
C ILE A 276 -15.11 9.39 -5.19
N ASN A 277 -15.08 10.70 -5.45
CA ASN A 277 -14.04 11.59 -4.94
C ASN A 277 -14.54 12.21 -3.63
N LEU A 278 -13.79 12.03 -2.54
CA LEU A 278 -14.14 12.66 -1.28
C LEU A 278 -13.86 14.16 -1.34
N PRO A 279 -14.76 15.00 -0.80
CA PRO A 279 -14.45 16.40 -0.53
C PRO A 279 -13.25 16.50 0.42
N GLN A 280 -12.32 17.43 0.17
CA GLN A 280 -11.17 17.65 1.05
C GLN A 280 -11.58 18.00 2.49
N SER A 281 -12.76 18.60 2.68
CA SER A 281 -13.32 18.86 4.03
C SER A 281 -13.72 17.59 4.80
N THR A 282 -13.79 16.44 4.13
CA THR A 282 -14.13 15.14 4.74
C THR A 282 -12.89 14.38 5.14
N ALA A 283 -11.95 14.19 4.21
CA ALA A 283 -10.66 13.55 4.45
C ALA A 283 -9.66 13.98 3.38
N ILE A 284 -8.39 14.07 3.76
CA ILE A 284 -7.24 14.22 2.88
C ILE A 284 -6.16 13.22 3.27
N ILE A 285 -5.13 13.11 2.44
CA ILE A 285 -3.92 12.35 2.75
C ILE A 285 -2.73 13.31 2.79
N ASN A 286 -1.98 13.26 3.87
CA ASN A 286 -0.67 13.87 3.98
C ASN A 286 0.37 12.86 3.51
N HIS A 287 1.07 13.17 2.44
CA HIS A 287 2.13 12.33 1.89
C HIS A 287 3.47 12.99 2.18
N TYR A 288 4.22 12.38 3.08
CA TYR A 288 5.55 12.80 3.50
C TYR A 288 6.60 12.41 2.45
N LYS A 289 6.37 12.91 1.23
CA LYS A 289 7.12 12.57 0.01
C LYS A 289 8.56 13.08 0.08
N TYR A 290 8.74 14.32 0.52
CA TYR A 290 10.02 15.05 0.52
C TYR A 290 10.53 15.22 1.95
N GLN A 291 10.93 14.11 2.57
CA GLN A 291 11.54 14.11 3.91
C GLN A 291 12.96 14.71 3.86
N VAL A 292 13.65 14.71 4.99
CA VAL A 292 15.07 15.10 5.03
C VAL A 292 15.92 14.29 4.05
N TRP A 293 17.02 14.89 3.60
CA TRP A 293 17.77 14.39 2.45
C TRP A 293 18.24 12.95 2.60
N GLU A 294 18.72 12.57 3.78
CA GLU A 294 19.21 11.23 4.06
C GLU A 294 18.14 10.13 3.86
N VAL A 295 16.87 10.45 4.10
CA VAL A 295 15.74 9.54 3.83
C VAL A 295 15.33 9.64 2.37
N PHE A 296 15.23 10.86 1.84
CA PHE A 296 14.77 11.08 0.46
C PHE A 296 15.70 10.44 -0.59
N ARG A 297 17.02 10.52 -0.38
CA ARG A 297 18.02 9.98 -1.32
C ARG A 297 17.88 8.48 -1.54
N ALA A 298 17.29 7.73 -0.60
CA ALA A 298 17.00 6.31 -0.77
C ALA A 298 16.13 6.03 -2.01
N LYS A 299 15.26 6.98 -2.38
CA LYS A 299 14.39 6.89 -3.57
C LYS A 299 15.17 6.84 -4.89
N PHE A 300 16.44 7.28 -4.94
CA PHE A 300 17.31 7.19 -6.13
C PHE A 300 17.92 5.80 -6.37
N TYR A 301 17.92 4.95 -5.34
CA TYR A 301 18.54 3.62 -5.42
C TYR A 301 17.51 2.52 -5.69
N ARG A 302 16.26 2.72 -5.27
CA ARG A 302 15.23 1.70 -5.39
C ARG A 302 13.84 2.31 -5.58
N ARG A 303 13.26 2.08 -6.76
CA ARG A 303 11.82 2.23 -7.02
C ARG A 303 11.15 0.87 -7.16
N VAL A 304 10.00 0.71 -6.52
CA VAL A 304 9.20 -0.53 -6.60
C VAL A 304 8.12 -0.49 -7.69
N ALA A 305 7.66 0.70 -8.09
CA ALA A 305 6.66 0.88 -9.14
C ALA A 305 7.20 0.41 -10.50
N THR A 306 6.41 -0.39 -11.23
CA THR A 306 6.88 -1.07 -12.44
C THR A 306 7.03 -0.13 -13.62
N TYR A 307 6.08 0.80 -13.75
CA TYR A 307 5.93 1.64 -14.94
C TYR A 307 6.42 3.08 -14.74
N VAL A 308 7.27 3.30 -13.74
CA VAL A 308 7.92 4.60 -13.49
C VAL A 308 9.41 4.48 -13.83
N ALA A 309 9.92 5.46 -14.57
CA ALA A 309 11.33 5.53 -14.93
C ALA A 309 12.22 5.58 -13.67
N ASP A 310 13.41 4.99 -13.77
CA ASP A 310 14.39 5.11 -12.69
C ASP A 310 14.88 6.55 -12.60
N TRP A 311 15.20 7.02 -11.39
CA TRP A 311 15.71 8.38 -11.19
C TRP A 311 17.05 8.61 -11.85
N GLN A 312 17.83 7.55 -12.05
CA GLN A 312 19.15 7.61 -12.70
C GLN A 312 19.04 7.74 -14.23
N GLU A 313 17.86 7.50 -14.80
CA GLU A 313 17.63 7.60 -16.24
C GLU A 313 17.14 9.01 -16.60
N ASN A 314 17.69 9.61 -17.66
CA ASN A 314 17.28 10.93 -18.18
C ASN A 314 15.91 10.90 -18.89
N GLN A 315 15.05 9.92 -18.57
CA GLN A 315 13.72 9.78 -19.14
C GLN A 315 12.68 10.49 -18.26
N ASN A 316 11.69 11.12 -18.89
CA ASN A 316 10.54 11.75 -18.20
C ASN A 316 10.93 12.76 -17.10
N GLU A 317 11.94 13.61 -17.35
CA GLU A 317 12.44 14.57 -16.36
C GLU A 317 11.35 15.55 -15.85
N GLY A 318 10.40 15.90 -16.72
CA GLY A 318 9.24 16.74 -16.37
C GLY A 318 8.07 16.01 -15.71
N SER A 319 8.18 14.71 -15.40
CA SER A 319 7.10 13.98 -14.74
C SER A 319 6.89 14.45 -13.30
N ARG A 320 5.63 14.47 -12.85
CA ARG A 320 5.27 14.65 -11.44
C ARG A 320 5.79 13.52 -10.54
N ASP A 321 6.23 12.40 -11.14
CA ASP A 321 6.90 11.33 -10.42
C ASP A 321 8.31 11.70 -9.97
N ARG A 322 8.93 12.75 -10.54
CA ARG A 322 10.23 13.28 -10.12
C ARG A 322 10.06 14.46 -9.16
N ALA A 323 11.12 14.75 -8.42
CA ALA A 323 11.21 15.88 -7.52
C ALA A 323 11.58 17.11 -8.35
N PRO A 324 10.74 18.15 -8.36
CA PRO A 324 11.04 19.37 -9.09
C PRO A 324 12.42 19.93 -8.74
N GLY A 325 13.21 20.24 -9.76
CA GLY A 325 14.54 20.84 -9.57
C GLY A 325 15.62 19.89 -9.06
N LEU A 326 15.43 18.57 -9.17
CA LEU A 326 16.49 17.56 -8.99
C LEU A 326 16.80 16.84 -10.30
N GLY A 327 18.10 16.67 -10.56
CA GLY A 327 18.62 15.89 -11.68
C GLY A 327 18.51 14.38 -11.44
N THR A 328 19.37 13.61 -12.09
CA THR A 328 19.43 12.14 -11.98
C THR A 328 20.38 11.64 -10.90
N GLU A 329 21.17 12.52 -10.31
CA GLU A 329 22.15 12.19 -9.28
C GLU A 329 21.63 12.50 -7.87
N ALA A 330 22.01 11.65 -6.91
CA ALA A 330 21.69 11.83 -5.51
C ALA A 330 22.65 12.83 -4.83
N ILE A 331 22.59 14.10 -5.27
CA ILE A 331 23.32 15.23 -4.66
C ILE A 331 22.33 16.12 -3.90
N GLU A 332 22.62 16.40 -2.64
CA GLU A 332 21.79 17.26 -1.79
C GLU A 332 21.81 18.71 -2.27
N PRO A 333 20.64 19.31 -2.58
CA PRO A 333 20.58 20.74 -2.82
C PRO A 333 20.86 21.54 -1.53
N PRO A 334 21.61 22.65 -1.58
CA PRO A 334 21.94 23.46 -0.39
C PRO A 334 20.71 23.99 0.37
N ASP A 335 19.59 24.18 -0.33
CA ASP A 335 18.32 24.68 0.19
C ASP A 335 17.30 23.56 0.46
N TRP A 336 17.69 22.28 0.40
CA TRP A 336 16.78 21.14 0.58
C TRP A 336 15.86 21.26 1.80
N PRO A 337 16.35 21.64 3.00
CA PRO A 337 15.50 21.74 4.18
C PRO A 337 14.32 22.72 4.02
N GLN A 338 14.45 23.74 3.17
CA GLN A 338 13.43 24.76 2.92
C GLN A 338 12.56 24.45 1.70
N ARG A 339 12.86 23.41 0.91
CA ARG A 339 12.08 23.08 -0.29
C ARG A 339 10.71 22.49 0.05
N PHE A 340 9.77 22.66 -0.89
CA PHE A 340 8.41 22.12 -0.82
C PHE A 340 7.58 22.60 0.38
N CYS A 341 7.94 23.75 0.97
CA CYS A 341 7.27 24.40 2.09
C CYS A 341 6.51 25.68 1.65
N GLU A 342 5.46 25.55 0.86
CA GLU A 342 4.65 26.70 0.41
C GLU A 342 3.59 27.13 1.44
N VAL A 343 3.08 26.16 2.19
CA VAL A 343 2.02 26.34 3.20
C VAL A 343 2.44 25.68 4.50
N TRP A 344 2.24 26.41 5.61
CA TRP A 344 2.31 25.85 6.95
C TRP A 344 1.04 25.06 7.24
N ASP A 345 1.19 23.77 7.55
CA ASP A 345 0.09 22.85 7.82
C ASP A 345 0.41 21.96 9.02
N THR A 346 -0.13 22.34 10.18
CA THR A 346 0.02 21.61 11.45
C THR A 346 -1.16 20.69 11.75
N GLY A 347 -2.13 20.57 10.83
CA GLY A 347 -3.42 19.95 11.16
C GLY A 347 -3.30 18.51 11.67
N LEU A 348 -2.47 17.69 11.01
CA LEU A 348 -2.23 16.31 11.45
C LEU A 348 -1.37 16.26 12.72
N ARG A 349 -0.35 17.12 12.86
CA ARG A 349 0.44 17.24 14.09
C ARG A 349 -0.46 17.53 15.30
N ASP A 350 -1.32 18.54 15.17
CA ASP A 350 -2.21 18.96 16.26
C ASP A 350 -3.22 17.86 16.61
N CYS A 351 -3.72 17.14 15.59
CA CYS A 351 -4.58 15.97 15.77
C CYS A 351 -3.88 14.84 16.52
N VAL A 352 -2.66 14.49 16.12
CA VAL A 352 -1.84 13.44 16.76
C VAL A 352 -1.54 13.81 18.21
N LEU A 353 -1.02 15.02 18.45
CA LEU A 353 -0.67 15.48 19.79
C LEU A 353 -1.88 15.55 20.73
N SER A 354 -3.07 15.90 20.21
CA SER A 354 -4.29 16.00 21.00
C SER A 354 -4.92 14.65 21.36
N ASN A 355 -4.65 13.59 20.59
CA ASN A 355 -5.36 12.31 20.73
C ASN A 355 -4.49 11.13 21.15
N LEU A 356 -3.18 11.17 20.90
CA LEU A 356 -2.31 10.00 21.01
C LEU A 356 -1.17 10.16 22.01
N VAL A 357 -0.87 11.38 22.45
CA VAL A 357 0.15 11.60 23.48
C VAL A 357 -0.32 10.99 24.80
N ASP A 358 0.54 10.16 25.38
CA ASP A 358 0.32 9.66 26.74
C ASP A 358 0.50 10.81 27.73
N LEU A 359 -0.53 11.08 28.53
CA LEU A 359 -0.53 12.22 29.46
C LEU A 359 0.44 12.06 30.63
N SER A 360 0.90 10.83 30.91
CA SER A 360 1.82 10.55 32.02
C SER A 360 3.28 10.66 31.60
N THR A 361 3.62 10.24 30.37
CA THR A 361 4.99 10.24 29.87
C THR A 361 5.28 11.41 28.91
N GLY A 362 4.24 11.98 28.30
CA GLY A 362 4.37 12.98 27.23
C GLY A 362 4.83 12.39 25.89
N LEU A 363 4.92 11.07 25.77
CA LEU A 363 5.39 10.36 24.58
C LEU A 363 4.23 9.87 23.71
N LEU A 364 4.49 9.75 22.42
CA LEU A 364 3.59 9.11 21.46
C LEU A 364 3.72 7.58 21.52
N PRO A 365 2.70 6.82 21.07
CA PRO A 365 2.67 5.37 21.23
C PRO A 365 3.80 4.62 20.50
N TRP A 366 4.34 5.25 19.45
CA TRP A 366 5.45 4.71 18.65
C TRP A 366 6.82 5.14 19.14
N GLU A 367 6.91 6.13 20.04
CA GLU A 367 8.16 6.51 20.66
C GLU A 367 8.55 5.42 21.66
N ARG A 368 9.64 4.69 21.37
CA ARG A 368 10.19 3.75 22.34
C ARG A 368 10.79 4.57 23.48
N HIS A 369 10.52 4.18 24.73
CA HIS A 369 11.36 4.62 25.84
C HIS A 369 12.79 4.26 25.47
N SER A 370 13.67 5.26 25.37
CA SER A 370 15.09 5.02 25.44
C SER A 370 15.30 4.28 26.76
N ALA A 371 15.49 2.96 26.70
CA ALA A 371 16.05 2.27 27.83
C ALA A 371 17.37 2.99 28.08
N LEU A 372 17.44 3.71 29.20
CA LEU A 372 18.69 4.22 29.72
C LEU A 372 19.63 3.02 29.72
N SER A 373 20.55 3.03 28.77
CA SER A 373 21.72 2.16 28.80
C SER A 373 22.57 2.68 29.94
N ASP A 374 22.26 2.20 31.14
CA ASP A 374 23.15 2.23 32.30
C ASP A 374 24.21 1.12 32.17
#